data_AF-A0A2E6JGY2-F1
#
_entry.id   AF-A0A2E6JGY2-F1
#
_cell.length_a   1.000
_cell.length_b   1.000
_cell.length_c   1.000
_cell.angle_alpha   90.00
_cell.angle_beta   90.00
_cell.angle_gamma   90.00
#
_symmetry.space_group_name_H-M   'P 1'
#
loop_
_entity.id
_entity.type
_entity.pdbx_description
1 polymer ?
#
loop_
_entity_poly.entity_id
_entity_poly.type
_entity_poly.pdbx_seq_one_letter_code
_entity_poly.pdbx_strand_id
1 'polypeptide(L)'
;FQKAAVNPRITFLWIQDASADSIANSIGNTFQKRPFKLNGLISAQLELVPKKVFFTAGADWVFSGRDEFVSSNYAWNDWMRKHSGYDSQKMLTSQFVKVNLFNLDPYQMVGPIPFELEIGARWFLPYPLTFNTYGNISSWIQFSTYFQAW
;
A
#
# COMPACT_ATOMS: atom_id res chain seq x y z
N PHE A 1 16.19 -44.36 11.15
CA PHE A 1 17.01 -43.20 10.76
C PHE A 1 16.90 -43.01 9.25
N GLN A 2 16.15 -42.01 8.81
CA GLN A 2 15.98 -41.69 7.39
C GLN A 2 17.24 -41.04 6.83
N LYS A 3 17.70 -41.54 5.68
CA LYS A 3 18.88 -41.10 4.92
C LYS A 3 18.64 -39.67 4.42
N ALA A 4 19.46 -38.71 4.86
CA ALA A 4 19.47 -37.36 4.31
C ALA A 4 19.88 -37.43 2.83
N ALA A 5 19.00 -36.99 1.93
CA ALA A 5 19.31 -36.81 0.52
C ALA A 5 20.37 -35.69 0.41
N VAL A 6 21.59 -36.08 0.05
CA VAL A 6 22.70 -35.15 -0.19
C VAL A 6 22.40 -34.40 -1.49
N ASN A 7 22.03 -33.12 -1.38
CA ASN A 7 21.91 -32.25 -2.55
C ASN A 7 23.28 -32.16 -3.26
N PRO A 8 23.35 -32.37 -4.59
CA PRO A 8 24.60 -32.30 -5.33
C PRO A 8 25.22 -30.89 -5.27
N ARG A 9 26.56 -30.83 -5.31
CA ARG A 9 27.32 -29.57 -5.28
C ARG A 9 26.97 -28.72 -6.49
N ILE A 10 26.57 -27.46 -6.26
CA ILE A 10 26.39 -26.46 -7.32
C ILE A 10 27.73 -25.76 -7.51
N THR A 11 28.48 -26.08 -8.57
CA THR A 11 29.78 -25.46 -8.84
C THR A 11 29.62 -24.23 -9.73
N PHE A 12 30.02 -23.06 -9.26
CA PHE A 12 30.18 -21.87 -10.11
C PHE A 12 31.62 -21.85 -10.64
N LEU A 13 31.83 -21.42 -11.89
CA LEU A 13 33.14 -21.41 -12.57
C LEU A 13 34.24 -20.61 -11.84
N TRP A 14 33.88 -19.77 -10.87
CA TRP A 14 34.78 -18.94 -10.08
C TRP A 14 34.83 -19.30 -8.57
N ILE A 15 34.13 -20.35 -8.12
CA ILE A 15 34.20 -20.84 -6.71
C ILE A 15 34.37 -22.36 -6.71
N GLN A 16 35.58 -22.81 -6.35
CA GLN A 16 35.80 -24.19 -5.94
C GLN A 16 35.19 -24.35 -4.53
N ASP A 17 34.23 -25.27 -4.37
CA ASP A 17 33.52 -25.62 -3.13
C ASP A 17 32.38 -24.69 -2.64
N ALA A 18 31.56 -24.22 -3.58
CA ALA A 18 30.22 -23.68 -3.30
C ALA A 18 29.20 -24.82 -3.02
N SER A 19 29.23 -25.41 -1.81
CA SER A 19 28.10 -26.22 -1.34
C SER A 19 26.97 -25.31 -0.83
N ALA A 20 25.71 -25.75 -0.91
CA ALA A 20 24.59 -25.00 -0.34
C ALA A 20 24.82 -24.68 1.15
N ASP A 21 25.44 -25.62 1.88
CA ASP A 21 25.75 -25.47 3.30
C ASP A 21 26.88 -24.45 3.57
N SER A 22 27.92 -24.38 2.72
CA SER A 22 28.99 -23.39 2.86
C SER A 22 28.51 -21.97 2.53
N ILE A 23 27.62 -21.83 1.55
CA ILE A 23 26.95 -20.57 1.22
C ILE A 23 26.04 -20.13 2.39
N ALA A 24 25.22 -21.03 2.93
CA ALA A 24 24.35 -20.75 4.06
C ALA A 24 25.13 -20.34 5.31
N ASN A 25 26.26 -20.99 5.60
CA ASN A 25 27.11 -20.65 6.74
C ASN A 25 27.83 -19.29 6.54
N SER A 26 28.19 -18.92 5.32
CA SER A 26 28.80 -17.62 5.00
C SER A 26 27.81 -16.45 5.09
N ILE A 27 26.58 -16.67 4.63
CA ILE A 27 25.50 -15.67 4.69
C ILE A 27 24.98 -15.51 6.13
N GLY A 28 24.94 -16.61 6.89
CA GLY A 28 24.39 -16.64 8.24
C GLY A 28 22.88 -16.35 8.26
N ASN A 29 22.35 -15.97 9.43
CA ASN A 29 20.95 -15.57 9.55
C ASN A 29 20.71 -14.24 8.83
N THR A 30 19.85 -14.25 7.81
CA THR A 30 19.40 -13.04 7.11
C THR A 30 18.16 -12.49 7.79
N PHE A 31 18.22 -11.24 8.24
CA PHE A 31 17.06 -10.51 8.75
C PHE A 31 16.65 -9.45 7.74
N GLN A 32 15.39 -9.52 7.29
CA GLN A 32 14.77 -8.46 6.52
C GLN A 32 14.20 -7.43 7.48
N LYS A 33 14.72 -6.20 7.40
CA LYS A 33 14.17 -5.07 8.12
C LYS A 33 13.08 -4.43 7.27
N ARG A 34 11.96 -4.13 7.93
CA ARG A 34 10.80 -3.53 7.27
C ARG A 34 11.21 -2.17 6.66
N PRO A 35 10.78 -1.88 5.43
CA PRO A 35 11.06 -0.62 4.79
C PRO A 35 10.35 0.51 5.55
N PHE A 36 10.95 1.69 5.50
CA PHE A 36 10.29 2.91 5.95
C PHE A 36 9.04 3.17 5.11
N LYS A 37 7.92 3.51 5.76
CA LYS A 37 6.64 3.80 5.10
C LYS A 37 6.14 5.18 5.52
N LEU A 38 5.71 5.97 4.55
CA LEU A 38 5.07 7.26 4.76
C LEU A 38 3.72 7.28 4.07
N ASN A 39 2.72 7.75 4.78
CA ASN A 39 1.39 7.98 4.24
C ASN A 39 1.06 9.46 4.39
N GLY A 40 0.46 10.05 3.36
CA GLY A 40 -0.05 11.42 3.40
C GLY A 40 -1.44 11.49 2.79
N LEU A 41 -2.20 12.46 3.29
CA LEU A 41 -3.55 12.77 2.83
C LEU A 41 -3.72 14.28 2.87
N ILE A 42 -4.20 14.85 1.76
CA ILE A 42 -4.65 16.24 1.70
C ILE A 42 -6.03 16.27 1.09
N SER A 43 -6.95 17.03 1.67
CA SER A 43 -8.31 17.15 1.17
C SER A 43 -8.89 18.52 1.46
N ALA A 44 -9.70 19.02 0.54
CA ALA A 44 -10.51 20.19 0.69
C ALA A 44 -12.00 19.81 0.59
N GLN A 45 -12.81 20.40 1.45
CA GLN A 45 -14.27 20.23 1.44
C GLN A 45 -14.93 21.58 1.19
N LEU A 46 -15.87 21.58 0.26
CA LEU A 46 -16.70 22.71 -0.11
C LEU A 46 -18.17 22.36 0.17
N GLU A 47 -18.90 23.32 0.69
CA GLU A 47 -20.33 23.23 0.91
C GLU A 47 -21.04 23.85 -0.30
N LEU A 48 -21.75 23.03 -1.09
CA LEU A 48 -22.44 23.48 -2.30
C LEU A 48 -23.85 23.99 -1.96
N VAL A 49 -24.54 23.28 -1.07
CA VAL A 49 -25.84 23.68 -0.53
C VAL A 49 -25.72 23.69 0.98
N PRO A 50 -26.05 24.80 1.66
CA PRO A 50 -25.96 24.91 3.10
C PRO A 50 -26.59 23.71 3.81
N LYS A 51 -25.80 23.01 4.62
CA LYS A 51 -26.12 21.86 5.46
C LYS A 51 -26.67 20.63 4.73
N LYS A 52 -26.64 20.60 3.39
CA LYS A 52 -27.28 19.54 2.59
C LYS A 52 -26.32 18.85 1.64
N VAL A 53 -25.45 19.59 0.94
CA VAL A 53 -24.59 19.00 -0.09
C VAL A 53 -23.17 19.48 0.11
N PHE A 54 -22.26 18.53 0.29
CA PHE A 54 -20.83 18.77 0.44
C PHE A 54 -20.07 18.06 -0.66
N PHE A 55 -19.14 18.77 -1.26
CA PHE A 55 -18.18 18.23 -2.20
C PHE A 55 -16.82 18.16 -1.53
N THR A 56 -16.17 17.02 -1.55
CA THR A 56 -14.81 16.84 -1.04
C THR A 56 -13.92 16.35 -2.17
N ALA A 57 -12.78 16.98 -2.34
CA ALA A 57 -11.74 16.55 -3.26
C ALA A 57 -10.43 16.43 -2.49
N GLY A 58 -9.61 15.44 -2.81
CA GLY A 58 -8.34 15.23 -2.13
C GLY A 58 -7.39 14.34 -2.89
N ALA A 59 -6.19 14.23 -2.34
CA ALA A 59 -5.15 13.33 -2.80
C ALA A 59 -4.54 12.60 -1.62
N ASP A 60 -4.26 11.32 -1.80
CA ASP A 60 -3.54 10.48 -0.86
C ASP A 60 -2.28 9.93 -1.52
N TRP A 61 -1.23 9.75 -0.74
CA TRP A 61 -0.02 9.09 -1.21
C TRP A 61 0.53 8.15 -0.16
N VAL A 62 1.08 7.03 -0.64
CA VAL A 62 1.77 6.03 0.15
C VAL A 62 3.14 5.82 -0.47
N PHE A 63 4.19 6.12 0.29
CA PHE A 63 5.56 5.86 -0.07
C PHE A 63 6.12 4.73 0.80
N SER A 64 6.79 3.78 0.17
CA SER A 64 7.58 2.76 0.84
C SER A 64 9.01 2.86 0.31
N GLY A 65 9.95 3.02 1.23
CA GLY A 65 11.38 2.92 0.94
C GLY A 65 11.77 1.51 0.51
N ARG A 66 13.05 1.34 0.17
CA ARG A 66 13.63 0.02 -0.13
C ARG A 66 13.74 -0.83 1.12
N ASP A 67 13.55 -2.13 0.93
CA ASP A 67 13.83 -3.13 1.95
C ASP A 67 15.32 -3.13 2.31
N GLU A 68 15.60 -3.28 3.60
CA GLU A 68 16.95 -3.41 4.14
C GLU A 68 17.20 -4.85 4.57
N PHE A 69 18.32 -5.43 4.15
CA PHE A 69 18.73 -6.78 4.52
C PHE A 69 20.01 -6.72 5.35
N VAL A 70 20.00 -7.43 6.48
CA VAL A 70 21.16 -7.56 7.37
C VAL A 70 21.52 -9.04 7.48
N SER A 71 22.76 -9.35 7.14
CA SER A 71 23.37 -10.68 7.22
C SER A 71 24.86 -10.54 7.55
N SER A 72 25.55 -11.64 7.85
CA SER A 72 27.00 -11.62 8.12
C SER A 72 27.83 -11.28 6.89
N ASN A 73 27.26 -11.31 5.69
CA ASN A 73 27.94 -11.01 4.44
C ASN A 73 27.40 -9.71 3.80
N TYR A 74 28.24 -8.67 3.77
CA TYR A 74 27.86 -7.37 3.20
C TYR A 74 27.60 -7.43 1.69
N ALA A 75 28.35 -8.24 0.93
CA ALA A 75 28.14 -8.39 -0.51
C ALA A 75 26.79 -9.05 -0.81
N TRP A 76 26.36 -10.01 0.02
CA TRP A 76 25.03 -10.60 -0.06
C TRP A 76 23.92 -9.57 0.21
N ASN A 77 24.10 -8.73 1.23
CA ASN A 77 23.15 -7.66 1.55
C ASN A 77 23.01 -6.65 0.41
N ASP A 78 24.12 -6.27 -0.24
CA ASP A 78 24.08 -5.32 -1.36
C ASP A 78 23.46 -5.95 -2.61
N TRP A 79 23.78 -7.22 -2.90
CA TRP A 79 23.18 -7.98 -3.99
C TRP A 79 21.65 -8.10 -3.84
N MET A 80 21.17 -8.44 -2.63
CA MET A 80 19.74 -8.50 -2.31
C MET A 80 19.03 -7.14 -2.46
N ARG A 81 19.75 -6.03 -2.31
CA ARG A 81 19.21 -4.66 -2.44
C ARG A 81 19.24 -4.09 -3.86
N LYS A 82 20.15 -4.54 -4.72
CA LYS A 82 20.48 -3.89 -6.00
C LYS A 82 20.47 -4.81 -7.22
N HIS A 83 19.88 -6.00 -7.14
CA HIS A 83 19.83 -6.85 -8.31
C HIS A 83 18.91 -6.28 -9.39
N SER A 84 19.29 -6.46 -10.66
CA SER A 84 18.52 -5.96 -11.81
C SER A 84 17.12 -6.57 -11.83
N GLY A 85 16.11 -5.74 -12.11
CA GLY A 85 14.72 -6.15 -12.23
C GLY A 85 13.92 -6.22 -10.92
N TYR A 86 14.51 -5.85 -9.78
CA TYR A 86 13.82 -5.80 -8.49
C TYR A 86 14.11 -4.50 -7.76
N ASP A 87 13.05 -3.73 -7.53
CA ASP A 87 13.09 -2.58 -6.64
C ASP A 87 11.87 -2.66 -5.71
N SER A 88 12.14 -2.81 -4.42
CA SER A 88 11.11 -2.85 -3.37
C SER A 88 10.57 -1.45 -3.02
N GLN A 89 11.23 -0.38 -3.49
CA GLN A 89 10.72 0.97 -3.37
C GLN A 89 9.44 1.11 -4.18
N LYS A 90 8.39 1.65 -3.58
CA LYS A 90 7.13 1.90 -4.26
C LYS A 90 6.50 3.20 -3.80
N MET A 91 5.79 3.85 -4.71
CA MET A 91 4.97 5.01 -4.42
C MET A 91 3.63 4.84 -5.13
N LEU A 92 2.54 5.05 -4.38
CA LEU A 92 1.19 5.11 -4.90
C LEU A 92 0.62 6.48 -4.57
N THR A 93 0.22 7.23 -5.58
CA THR A 93 -0.50 8.49 -5.39
C THR A 93 -1.87 8.37 -6.02
N SER A 94 -2.90 8.68 -5.25
CA SER A 94 -4.30 8.64 -5.67
C SER A 94 -4.95 10.00 -5.49
N GLN A 95 -5.89 10.33 -6.36
CA GLN A 95 -6.83 11.43 -6.18
C GLN A 95 -8.22 10.86 -5.96
N PHE A 96 -9.01 11.53 -5.14
CA PHE A 96 -10.40 11.17 -4.93
C PHE A 96 -11.29 12.40 -4.93
N VAL A 97 -12.51 12.18 -5.36
CA VAL A 97 -13.61 13.13 -5.23
C VAL A 97 -14.79 12.41 -4.63
N LYS A 98 -15.54 13.09 -3.79
CA LYS A 98 -16.77 12.57 -3.20
C LYS A 98 -17.79 13.67 -3.01
N VAL A 99 -19.04 13.30 -3.21
CA VAL A 99 -20.21 14.14 -2.95
C VAL A 99 -20.97 13.49 -1.81
N ASN A 100 -21.26 14.26 -0.77
CA ASN A 100 -22.04 13.84 0.38
C ASN A 100 -23.34 14.63 0.40
N LEU A 101 -24.46 13.93 0.44
CA LEU A 101 -25.79 14.49 0.62
C LEU A 101 -26.29 14.12 2.01
N PHE A 102 -26.59 15.13 2.82
CA PHE A 102 -27.07 14.98 4.19
C PHE A 102 -28.55 15.37 4.27
N ASN A 103 -29.34 14.45 4.81
CA ASN A 103 -30.74 14.66 5.16
C ASN A 103 -30.92 14.42 6.66
N LEU A 104 -30.18 15.16 7.49
CA LEU A 104 -30.15 14.98 8.94
C LEU A 104 -30.89 16.07 9.73
N ASP A 105 -31.09 17.25 9.15
CA ASP A 105 -31.72 18.38 9.84
C ASP A 105 -33.22 18.10 10.05
N PRO A 106 -33.71 17.96 11.30
CA PRO A 106 -35.11 17.63 11.56
C PRO A 106 -36.10 18.67 11.03
N TYR A 107 -35.67 19.92 10.84
CA TYR A 107 -36.53 20.99 10.33
C TYR A 107 -36.59 21.05 8.80
N GLN A 108 -35.63 20.42 8.11
CA GLN A 108 -35.50 20.47 6.64
C GLN A 108 -35.37 19.08 6.01
N MET A 109 -35.68 18.02 6.75
CA MET A 109 -35.56 16.65 6.28
C MET A 109 -36.69 16.30 5.32
N VAL A 110 -36.34 15.55 4.29
CA VAL A 110 -37.29 14.95 3.35
C VAL A 110 -37.55 13.51 3.80
N GLY A 111 -38.79 13.22 4.19
CA GLY A 111 -39.21 11.90 4.65
C GLY A 111 -39.00 11.66 6.15
N PRO A 112 -39.41 10.47 6.65
CA PRO A 112 -39.44 10.18 8.09
C PRO A 112 -38.11 9.68 8.66
N ILE A 113 -37.09 9.43 7.82
CA ILE A 113 -35.85 8.77 8.21
C ILE A 113 -34.65 9.65 7.86
N PRO A 114 -33.75 9.95 8.82
CA PRO A 114 -32.51 10.67 8.54
C PRO A 114 -31.51 9.78 7.80
N PHE A 115 -30.93 10.31 6.72
CA PHE A 115 -29.96 9.57 5.91
C PHE A 115 -28.80 10.43 5.42
N GLU A 116 -27.72 9.76 5.07
CA GLU A 116 -26.57 10.29 4.35
C GLU A 116 -26.30 9.43 3.12
N LEU A 117 -26.02 10.09 2.00
CA LEU A 117 -25.61 9.45 0.76
C LEU A 117 -24.24 9.99 0.35
N GLU A 118 -23.23 9.14 0.36
CA GLU A 118 -21.90 9.43 -0.17
C GLU A 118 -21.74 8.75 -1.53
N ILE A 119 -21.32 9.51 -2.54
CA ILE A 119 -20.92 8.99 -3.84
C ILE A 119 -19.48 9.43 -4.07
N GLY A 120 -18.59 8.46 -4.28
CA GLY A 120 -17.17 8.72 -4.40
C GLY A 120 -16.53 8.02 -5.60
N ALA A 121 -15.47 8.63 -6.09
CA ALA A 121 -14.57 8.05 -7.07
C ALA A 121 -13.12 8.36 -6.69
N ARG A 122 -12.24 7.39 -6.92
CA ARG A 122 -10.80 7.49 -6.71
C ARG A 122 -10.09 6.95 -7.94
N TRP A 123 -9.06 7.64 -8.37
CA TRP A 123 -8.17 7.20 -9.45
C TRP A 123 -6.71 7.44 -9.05
N PHE A 124 -5.83 6.56 -9.52
CA PHE A 124 -4.39 6.74 -9.35
C PHE A 124 -3.84 7.81 -10.30
N LEU A 125 -2.75 8.47 -9.89
CA LEU A 125 -1.97 9.34 -10.75
C LEU A 125 -0.82 8.55 -11.41
N PRO A 126 -0.58 8.68 -12.73
CA PRO A 126 0.47 7.95 -13.42
C PRO A 126 1.88 8.46 -13.03
N TYR A 127 2.91 7.85 -13.64
CA TYR A 127 4.31 8.28 -13.51
C TYR A 127 4.44 9.80 -13.76
N PRO A 128 5.22 10.55 -12.96
CA PRO A 128 6.21 10.11 -11.97
C PRO A 128 5.68 9.88 -10.54
N LEU A 129 4.38 10.09 -10.28
CA LEU A 129 3.82 10.09 -8.92
C LEU A 129 3.45 8.69 -8.41
N THR A 130 3.37 7.71 -9.31
CA THR A 130 3.15 6.30 -8.98
C THR A 130 4.15 5.43 -9.73
N PHE A 131 4.87 4.57 -9.01
CA PHE A 131 5.86 3.66 -9.57
C PHE A 131 5.98 2.37 -8.74
N ASN A 132 6.43 1.29 -9.40
CA ASN A 132 6.60 -0.04 -8.80
C ASN A 132 5.35 -0.54 -8.06
N THR A 133 4.18 -0.15 -8.55
CA THR A 133 2.86 -0.57 -8.06
C THR A 133 1.84 -0.49 -9.19
N TYR A 134 0.73 -1.21 -9.04
CA TYR A 134 -0.38 -1.17 -9.99
C TYR A 134 -1.29 0.03 -9.70
N GLY A 135 -1.78 0.65 -10.77
CA GLY A 135 -2.82 1.67 -10.70
C GLY A 135 -4.18 1.06 -10.43
N ASN A 136 -5.01 1.76 -9.65
CA ASN A 136 -6.38 1.36 -9.35
C ASN A 136 -7.35 2.53 -9.60
N ILE A 137 -8.53 2.19 -10.10
CA ILE A 137 -9.67 3.10 -10.22
C ILE A 137 -10.82 2.46 -9.47
N SER A 138 -11.38 3.17 -8.50
CA SER A 138 -12.51 2.68 -7.70
C SER A 138 -13.60 3.72 -7.61
N SER A 139 -14.85 3.29 -7.62
CA SER A 139 -16.01 4.10 -7.29
C SER A 139 -16.83 3.41 -6.21
N TRP A 140 -17.54 4.19 -5.40
CA TRP A 140 -18.39 3.66 -4.34
C TRP A 140 -19.60 4.54 -4.13
N ILE A 141 -20.64 3.90 -3.60
CA ILE A 141 -21.85 4.56 -3.13
C ILE A 141 -22.08 4.02 -1.72
N GLN A 142 -22.21 4.91 -0.76
CA GLN A 142 -22.50 4.56 0.63
C GLN A 142 -23.79 5.25 1.05
N PHE A 143 -24.73 4.46 1.56
CA PHE A 143 -25.96 4.95 2.15
C PHE A 143 -25.95 4.62 3.64
N SER A 144 -26.05 5.66 4.47
CA SER A 144 -26.08 5.55 5.93
C SER A 144 -27.42 6.08 6.43
N THR A 145 -28.03 5.39 7.40
CA THR A 145 -29.30 5.80 8.02
C THR A 145 -29.21 5.63 9.52
N TYR A 146 -29.90 6.49 10.28
CA TYR A 146 -29.84 6.48 11.73
C TYR A 146 -31.18 6.10 12.34
N PHE A 147 -31.18 5.09 13.20
CA PHE A 147 -32.34 4.66 13.97
C PHE A 147 -32.04 4.80 15.46
N GLN A 148 -32.94 5.46 16.18
CA GLN A 148 -32.89 5.52 17.64
C GLN A 148 -34.04 4.68 18.18
N ALA A 149 -33.71 3.69 19.02
CA ALA A 149 -34.66 2.90 19.78
C ALA A 149 -34.42 3.15 21.27
N TRP A 150 -35.51 3.26 22.04
CA TRP A 150 -35.51 3.42 23.50
C TRP A 150 -35.72 2.09 24.21
#